data_AF-A0A352Z267-F1
#
_entry.id   AF-A0A352Z267-F1
#
_cell.length_a   1.000
_cell.length_b   1.000
_cell.length_c   1.000
_cell.angle_alpha   90.00
_cell.angle_beta   90.00
_cell.angle_gamma   90.00
#
_symmetry.space_group_name_H-M   'P 1'
#
loop_
_entity.id
_entity.type
_entity.pdbx_description
1 polymer ?
#
loop_
_entity_poly.entity_id
_entity_poly.type
_entity_poly.pdbx_seq_one_letter_code
_entity_poly.pdbx_strand_id
1 'polypeptide(L)'
;MSRRKAIRLKCLDCSGNECNEVIHCNITNCPLYSFRSGTGKQDAKARDIAIKAYCVYCMNEHPREIALCISPYCSLFPYRGYNRAKKTAVVKKIAYRGINKHDHPEVIQEHHSSEKISIKALRAGQLAGESNNEA
;
A
#
# COMPACT_ATOMS: atom_id res chain seq x y z
N MET A 1 11.27 -0.13 -1.32
CA MET A 1 10.42 1.09 -1.25
C MET A 1 11.26 2.27 -0.74
N SER A 2 10.92 3.53 -1.06
CA SER A 2 11.59 4.73 -0.53
C SER A 2 10.68 5.47 0.45
N ARG A 3 11.22 6.30 1.35
CA ARG A 3 10.43 7.12 2.30
C ARG A 3 9.36 7.97 1.60
N ARG A 4 9.70 8.57 0.45
CA ARG A 4 8.75 9.37 -0.35
C ARG A 4 7.58 8.53 -0.84
N LYS A 5 7.86 7.34 -1.40
CA LYS A 5 6.82 6.40 -1.84
C LYS A 5 5.98 5.90 -0.66
N ALA A 6 6.60 5.65 0.48
CA ALA A 6 5.93 5.21 1.70
C ALA A 6 4.93 6.25 2.23
N ILE A 7 5.33 7.53 2.32
CA ILE A 7 4.44 8.63 2.70
C ILE A 7 3.25 8.70 1.75
N ARG A 8 3.49 8.71 0.43
CA ARG A 8 2.40 8.76 -0.56
C ARG A 8 1.43 7.60 -0.41
N LEU A 9 1.94 6.38 -0.19
CA LEU A 9 1.12 5.19 0.02
C LEU A 9 0.30 5.28 1.31
N LYS A 10 0.87 5.84 2.40
CA LYS A 10 0.10 6.05 3.63
C LYS A 10 -1.00 7.08 3.46
N CYS A 11 -0.75 8.14 2.69
CA CYS A 11 -1.79 9.11 2.37
C CYS A 11 -2.89 8.49 1.51
N LEU A 12 -2.57 7.62 0.55
CA LEU A 12 -3.59 6.88 -0.23
C LEU A 12 -4.43 5.99 0.67
N ASP A 13 -3.80 5.21 1.55
CA ASP A 13 -4.47 4.37 2.55
C ASP A 13 -5.46 5.19 3.41
N CYS A 14 -5.03 6.36 3.90
CA CYS A 14 -5.89 7.28 4.66
C CYS A 14 -7.04 7.87 3.83
N SER A 15 -6.89 7.98 2.51
CA SER A 15 -7.83 8.60 1.59
C SER A 15 -8.64 7.57 0.78
N GLY A 16 -8.71 6.31 1.23
CA GLY A 16 -9.48 5.27 0.53
C GLY A 16 -8.96 4.97 -0.89
N ASN A 17 -7.66 5.11 -1.10
CA ASN A 17 -6.96 5.02 -2.41
C ASN A 17 -7.33 6.10 -3.45
N GLU A 18 -8.05 7.14 -3.07
CA GLU A 18 -8.36 8.25 -3.98
C GLU A 18 -7.19 9.25 -4.04
N CYS A 19 -6.73 9.55 -5.25
CA CYS A 19 -5.61 10.47 -5.46
C CYS A 19 -6.00 11.92 -5.22
N ASN A 20 -7.22 12.29 -5.61
CA ASN A 20 -7.74 13.65 -5.44
C ASN A 20 -7.89 14.02 -3.97
N GLU A 21 -8.33 13.08 -3.13
CA GLU A 21 -8.46 13.26 -1.68
C GLU A 21 -7.11 13.53 -1.00
N VAL A 22 -6.01 12.96 -1.51
CA VAL A 22 -4.68 13.28 -0.97
C VAL A 22 -4.24 14.69 -1.33
N ILE A 23 -4.55 15.16 -2.54
CA ILE A 23 -4.20 16.51 -2.99
C ILE A 23 -5.00 17.54 -2.19
N HIS A 24 -6.29 17.29 -2.00
CA HIS A 24 -7.25 18.17 -1.34
C HIS A 24 -7.47 17.88 0.16
N CYS A 25 -6.62 17.05 0.76
CA CYS A 25 -6.69 16.73 2.19
C CYS A 25 -6.76 18.02 3.04
N ASN A 26 -7.73 18.07 3.95
CA ASN A 26 -7.98 19.21 4.83
C ASN A 26 -7.22 19.13 6.17
N ILE A 27 -6.58 17.99 6.46
CA ILE A 27 -5.83 17.74 7.70
C ILE A 27 -4.43 18.37 7.61
N THR A 28 -4.38 19.71 7.65
CA THR A 28 -3.14 20.50 7.49
C THR A 28 -2.15 20.31 8.64
N ASN A 29 -2.65 19.94 9.83
CA ASN A 29 -1.84 19.63 11.00
C ASN A 29 -1.22 18.22 10.97
N CYS A 30 -1.52 17.40 9.96
CA CYS A 30 -0.91 16.08 9.80
C CYS A 30 0.61 16.25 9.58
N PRO A 31 1.47 15.53 10.34
CA PRO A 31 2.93 15.64 10.17
C PRO A 31 3.43 15.29 8.76
N LEU A 32 2.65 14.54 7.98
CA LEU A 32 2.99 14.17 6.60
C LEU A 32 2.47 15.16 5.54
N TYR A 33 1.69 16.18 5.94
CA TYR A 33 0.93 17.04 5.03
C TYR A 33 1.79 17.64 3.91
N SER A 34 2.95 18.20 4.27
CA SER A 34 3.89 18.83 3.32
C SER A 34 4.54 17.84 2.35
N PHE A 35 4.46 16.54 2.65
CA PHE A 35 5.11 15.47 1.88
C PHE A 35 4.13 14.59 1.11
N ARG A 36 2.81 14.82 1.26
CA ARG A 36 1.73 13.95 0.76
C ARG A 36 1.69 13.77 -0.76
N SER A 37 2.13 14.78 -1.53
CA SER A 37 2.13 14.73 -3.00
C SER A 37 3.08 13.69 -3.59
N GLY A 38 4.17 13.36 -2.86
CA GLY A 38 5.20 12.46 -3.36
C GLY A 38 6.00 13.00 -4.55
N THR A 39 5.93 14.30 -4.84
CA THR A 39 6.63 14.98 -5.94
C THR A 39 7.45 16.18 -5.43
N GLY A 40 8.32 16.71 -6.28
CA GLY A 40 9.12 17.91 -5.99
C GLY A 40 10.42 17.67 -5.18
N LYS A 41 11.18 18.75 -5.01
CA LYS A 41 12.39 18.77 -4.18
C LYS A 41 11.95 18.80 -2.71
N GLN A 42 12.26 17.72 -2.00
CA GLN A 42 11.90 17.55 -0.59
C GLN A 42 13.14 17.11 0.17
N ASP A 43 13.42 17.75 1.31
CA ASP A 43 14.51 17.36 2.17
C ASP A 43 14.31 15.94 2.74
N ALA A 44 15.37 15.14 2.69
CA ALA A 44 15.35 13.77 3.18
C ALA A 44 15.26 13.71 4.71
N LYS A 45 15.90 14.64 5.41
CA LYS A 45 15.88 14.69 6.87
C LYS A 45 14.51 15.13 7.38
N ALA A 46 13.91 16.16 6.77
CA ALA A 46 12.56 16.61 7.07
C ALA A 46 11.51 15.50 6.89
N ARG A 47 11.60 14.68 5.83
CA ARG A 47 10.72 13.50 5.67
C ARG A 47 10.87 12.47 6.78
N ASP A 48 12.11 12.20 7.20
CA ASP A 48 12.37 11.23 8.27
C ASP A 48 11.79 11.70 9.60
N ILE A 49 11.90 13.00 9.90
CA ILE A 49 11.28 13.64 11.06
C ILE A 49 9.75 13.55 10.98
N ALA A 50 9.17 13.90 9.82
CA ALA A 50 7.73 13.84 9.58
C ALA A 50 7.15 12.43 9.78
N ILE A 51 7.84 11.39 9.30
CA ILE A 51 7.43 10.00 9.51
C ILE A 51 7.38 9.66 11.01
N LYS A 52 8.43 10.02 11.76
CA LYS A 52 8.49 9.76 13.20
C LYS A 52 7.39 10.52 13.95
N ALA A 53 7.18 11.78 13.62
CA ALA A 53 6.12 12.60 14.19
C ALA A 53 4.73 12.02 13.87
N TYR A 54 4.51 11.52 12.65
CA TYR A 54 3.27 10.85 12.28
C TYR A 54 3.06 9.56 13.06
N CYS A 55 4.12 8.77 13.32
CA CYS A 55 3.97 7.57 14.15
C CYS A 55 3.56 7.91 15.60
N VAL A 56 4.05 9.01 16.16
CA VAL A 56 3.60 9.52 17.46
C VAL A 56 2.13 9.94 17.40
N TYR A 57 1.75 10.72 16.39
CA TYR A 57 0.37 11.12 16.15
C TYR A 57 -0.58 9.91 16.01
N CYS A 58 -0.18 8.90 15.22
CA CYS A 58 -0.93 7.67 14.99
C CYS A 58 -1.10 6.82 16.27
N MET A 59 -0.19 6.95 17.23
CA MET A 59 -0.23 6.26 18.52
C MET A 59 -0.77 7.18 19.63
N ASN A 60 -1.63 8.15 19.28
CA ASN A 60 -2.26 9.08 20.21
C ASN A 60 -1.26 9.78 21.13
N GLU A 61 -0.16 10.28 20.56
CA GLU A 61 0.91 10.99 21.28
C GLU A 61 1.68 10.14 22.30
N HIS A 62 1.59 8.80 22.19
CA HIS A 62 2.35 7.88 23.03
C HIS A 62 3.58 7.31 22.29
N PRO A 63 4.77 7.95 22.39
CA PRO A 63 5.95 7.52 21.64
C PRO A 63 6.46 6.12 22.03
N ARG A 64 6.18 5.66 23.26
CA ARG A 64 6.58 4.32 23.72
C ARG A 64 5.79 3.21 23.00
N GLU A 65 4.54 3.47 22.63
CA GLU A 65 3.66 2.51 21.95
C GLU A 65 4.08 2.23 20.50
N ILE A 66 4.87 3.11 19.88
CA ILE A 66 5.36 2.92 18.51
C ILE A 66 6.27 1.68 18.39
N ALA A 67 6.96 1.32 19.47
CA ALA A 67 7.75 0.09 19.54
C ALA A 67 6.86 -1.17 19.51
N LEU A 68 5.64 -1.07 20.03
CA LEU A 68 4.65 -2.14 20.12
C LEU A 68 3.71 -2.20 18.91
N CYS A 69 3.77 -1.23 17.99
CA CYS A 69 2.97 -1.22 16.77
C CYS A 69 3.09 -2.54 16.00
N ILE A 70 1.95 -3.22 15.79
CA ILE A 70 1.85 -4.53 15.13
C ILE A 70 1.40 -4.46 13.67
N SER A 71 1.47 -3.30 13.01
CA SER A 71 1.01 -3.17 11.61
C SER A 71 2.16 -3.42 10.63
N PRO A 72 2.47 -4.68 10.22
CA PRO A 72 3.57 -4.96 9.31
C PRO A 72 3.32 -4.42 7.90
N TYR A 73 2.05 -4.17 7.56
CA TYR A 73 1.62 -3.67 6.25
C TYR A 73 1.60 -2.14 6.17
N CYS A 74 1.76 -1.43 7.30
CA CYS A 74 1.90 0.01 7.27
C CYS A 74 3.13 0.39 6.44
N SER A 75 2.92 1.19 5.40
CA SER A 75 3.98 1.62 4.49
C SER A 75 5.11 2.39 5.20
N LEU A 76 4.81 3.02 6.34
CA LEU A 76 5.77 3.74 7.19
C LEU A 76 6.49 2.83 8.20
N PHE A 77 6.03 1.60 8.41
CA PHE A 77 6.57 0.67 9.40
C PHE A 77 8.09 0.53 9.35
N PRO A 78 8.75 0.39 8.18
CA PRO A 78 10.21 0.29 8.09
C PRO A 78 10.95 1.57 8.50
N TYR A 79 10.27 2.72 8.54
CA TYR A 79 10.86 4.04 8.72
C TYR A 79 10.49 4.72 10.05
N ARG A 80 9.69 4.07 10.90
CA ARG A 80 9.17 4.66 12.14
C ARG A 80 10.21 5.06 13.18
N GLY A 81 11.43 4.51 13.14
CA GLY A 81 12.55 4.98 13.95
C GLY A 81 12.60 4.57 15.44
N TYR A 82 11.65 3.76 15.93
CA TYR A 82 11.57 3.35 17.35
C TYR A 82 12.20 1.98 17.68
N ASN A 83 12.93 1.37 16.74
CA ASN A 83 13.67 0.12 16.98
C ASN A 83 15.15 0.40 17.29
N ARG A 84 15.47 0.89 18.49
CA ARG A 84 16.88 0.97 18.93
C ARG A 84 17.41 -0.33 19.55
N ALA A 85 16.55 -1.23 20.04
CA ALA A 85 17.03 -2.38 20.81
C ALA A 85 17.04 -3.73 20.07
N LYS A 86 16.05 -4.10 19.24
CA LYS A 86 16.03 -5.48 18.67
C LYS A 86 15.38 -5.53 17.29
N LYS A 87 16.19 -5.64 16.23
CA LYS A 87 15.75 -6.33 15.01
C LYS A 87 15.65 -7.81 15.36
N THR A 88 14.56 -8.24 15.99
CA THR A 88 14.29 -9.68 16.15
C THR A 88 14.23 -10.30 14.76
N ALA A 89 14.79 -11.51 14.62
CA ALA A 89 14.91 -12.21 13.34
C ALA A 89 13.57 -12.41 12.60
N VAL A 90 12.45 -12.34 13.33
CA VAL A 90 11.08 -12.43 12.83
C VAL A 90 10.73 -11.27 11.90
N VAL A 91 11.06 -10.01 12.26
CA VAL A 91 10.78 -8.84 11.43
C VAL A 91 11.65 -8.83 10.16
N LYS A 92 12.86 -9.40 10.21
CA LYS A 92 13.71 -9.59 9.02
C LYS A 92 13.11 -10.58 8.00
N LYS A 93 12.37 -11.60 8.44
CA LYS A 93 11.74 -12.59 7.55
C LYS A 93 10.51 -12.05 6.82
N ILE A 94 9.70 -11.20 7.47
CA ILE A 94 8.48 -10.63 6.88
C ILE A 94 8.80 -9.45 5.96
N ALA A 95 9.77 -8.60 6.31
CA ALA A 95 10.04 -7.36 5.57
C ALA A 95 10.80 -7.52 4.24
N TYR A 96 11.32 -8.72 3.91
CA TYR A 96 12.20 -8.92 2.76
C TYR A 96 11.68 -9.92 1.70
N ARG A 97 10.57 -10.61 1.96
CA ARG A 97 9.91 -11.43 0.94
C ARG A 97 8.78 -10.61 0.33
N GLY A 98 8.94 -10.28 -0.96
CA GLY A 98 8.14 -9.30 -1.70
C GLY A 98 6.66 -9.33 -1.38
N ILE A 99 6.19 -8.26 -0.74
CA ILE A 99 4.76 -8.04 -0.49
C ILE A 99 4.16 -7.57 -1.81
N ASN A 100 3.47 -8.49 -2.50
CA ASN A 100 2.55 -8.14 -3.57
C ASN A 100 1.41 -7.30 -2.98
N LYS A 101 0.97 -6.29 -3.74
CA LYS A 101 0.06 -5.21 -3.30
C LYS A 101 -1.39 -5.67 -3.00
N HIS A 102 -1.66 -6.96 -2.93
CA HIS A 102 -3.04 -7.51 -2.95
C HIS A 102 -3.47 -8.22 -1.68
N ASP A 103 -2.58 -8.45 -0.71
CA ASP A 103 -2.93 -9.19 0.50
C ASP A 103 -3.18 -8.22 1.67
N HIS A 104 -4.29 -7.47 1.62
CA HIS A 104 -4.85 -6.81 2.80
C HIS A 104 -5.83 -7.79 3.49
N PRO A 105 -5.72 -8.04 4.80
CA PRO A 105 -6.61 -8.96 5.51
C PRO A 105 -8.06 -8.45 5.71
N GLU A 106 -8.53 -7.46 4.93
CA GLU A 106 -9.92 -6.98 4.97
C GLU A 106 -10.73 -7.31 3.70
N VAL A 107 -10.21 -8.14 2.79
CA VAL A 107 -10.99 -8.64 1.65
C VAL A 107 -11.20 -10.14 1.78
N ILE A 108 -11.99 -10.54 2.78
CA ILE A 108 -12.76 -11.80 2.70
C ILE A 108 -14.08 -11.41 2.02
N GLN A 109 -14.05 -11.25 0.70
CA GLN A 109 -15.28 -11.28 -0.08
C GLN A 109 -15.63 -12.75 -0.32
N GLU A 110 -16.76 -13.16 0.23
CA GLU A 110 -17.46 -14.37 -0.17
C GLU A 110 -17.78 -14.30 -1.67
N HIS A 111 -16.90 -14.82 -2.50
CA HIS A 111 -17.22 -15.13 -3.88
C HIS A 111 -17.33 -16.64 -4.03
N HIS A 112 -18.55 -17.08 -3.78
CA HIS A 112 -19.10 -18.33 -4.28
C HIS A 112 -18.81 -18.51 -5.77
N SER A 113 -18.22 -19.66 -6.08
CA SER A 113 -18.44 -20.51 -7.25
C SER A 113 -18.27 -19.96 -8.69
N SER A 114 -17.54 -20.79 -9.44
CA SER A 114 -17.70 -21.10 -10.87
C SER A 114 -16.69 -20.49 -11.85
N GLU A 115 -15.95 -21.43 -12.47
CA GLU A 115 -15.35 -21.40 -13.81
C GLU A 115 -13.94 -20.79 -13.97
N LYS A 116 -12.95 -21.69 -13.84
CA LYS A 116 -11.64 -21.58 -14.45
C LYS A 116 -11.77 -21.83 -15.96
N ILE A 117 -11.53 -20.82 -16.80
CA ILE A 117 -11.25 -21.02 -18.23
C ILE A 117 -9.86 -20.46 -18.55
N SER A 118 -8.99 -21.37 -19.00
CA SER A 118 -7.58 -21.15 -19.33
C SER A 118 -7.45 -20.54 -20.73
N ILE A 119 -6.96 -19.30 -20.81
CA ILE A 119 -6.66 -18.64 -22.09
C ILE A 119 -5.31 -19.16 -22.60
N LYS A 120 -5.35 -20.26 -23.36
CA LYS A 120 -4.23 -20.73 -24.20
C LYS A 120 -4.71 -21.50 -25.43
N ALA A 121 -5.64 -20.95 -26.21
CA ALA A 121 -5.99 -21.47 -27.53
C ALA A 121 -6.76 -20.45 -28.39
N LEU A 122 -6.10 -19.41 -28.90
CA LEU A 122 -6.66 -18.55 -29.97
C LEU A 122 -5.60 -18.23 -31.04
N ARG A 123 -4.97 -19.28 -31.57
CA ARG A 123 -4.27 -19.24 -32.87
C ARG A 123 -4.37 -20.62 -33.54
N ALA A 124 -5.52 -20.91 -34.14
CA ALA A 124 -5.66 -21.88 -35.23
C ALA A 124 -7.04 -21.72 -35.89
N GLY A 125 -7.08 -21.48 -37.20
CA GLY A 125 -8.20 -21.87 -38.06
C GLY A 125 -9.31 -20.84 -38.29
N GLN A 126 -9.05 -19.83 -39.12
CA GLN A 126 -10.07 -19.29 -40.03
C GLN A 126 -10.41 -20.35 -41.09
N LEU A 127 -11.62 -20.21 -41.66
CA LEU A 127 -12.18 -20.83 -42.88
C LEU A 127 -13.05 -22.08 -42.67
N ALA A 128 -14.37 -21.85 -42.56
CA ALA A 128 -15.40 -22.43 -43.44
C ALA A 128 -16.80 -22.04 -42.90
N GLY A 129 -17.43 -21.07 -43.56
CA GLY A 129 -18.84 -20.75 -43.38
C GLY A 129 -19.47 -20.58 -44.75
N GLU A 130 -20.25 -21.58 -45.17
CA GLU A 130 -21.23 -21.54 -46.25
C GLU A 130 -22.52 -22.09 -45.62
N SER A 131 -23.52 -21.26 -45.30
CA SER A 131 -24.76 -21.05 -46.08
C SER A 131 -25.42 -22.39 -46.46
N ASN A 132 -26.60 -22.78 -45.98
CA ASN A 132 -27.96 -22.27 -46.30
C ASN A 132 -28.93 -22.92 -45.28
N ASN A 133 -29.92 -22.26 -44.68
CA ASN A 133 -31.19 -21.75 -45.20
C ASN A 133 -32.09 -22.84 -45.84
N GLU A 134 -33.06 -23.34 -45.06
CA GLU A 134 -34.33 -24.02 -45.44
C GLU A 134 -35.13 -24.06 -44.12
N ALA A 135 -36.20 -23.27 -43.96
CA ALA A 135 -37.57 -23.50 -44.46
C ALA A 135 -38.20 -24.77 -43.88
#